data_AF-A0A6B3HQL1-F1
#
_entry.id   AF-A0A6B3HQL1-F1
#
_cell.length_a   1.000
_cell.length_b   1.000
_cell.length_c   1.000
_cell.angle_alpha   90.00
_cell.angle_beta   90.00
_cell.angle_gamma   90.00
#
_symmetry.space_group_name_H-M   'P 1'
#
loop_
_entity.id
_entity.type
_entity.pdbx_description
1 polymer ?
#
loop_
_entity_poly.entity_id
_entity_poly.type
_entity_poly.pdbx_seq_one_letter_code
_entity_poly.pdbx_strand_id
1 'polypeptide(L)'
;IDNVAPARPQTGLEQADIVYVEQVEAGLSRLLAVYSSELPPVIGPVRSARETDLELLRQFDRPVLAFSGAQSRLLPAIDRAPLDAVPPSAAPRAYFRGPERPAPHNLY
;
A
#
# COMPACT_ATOMS: atom_id res chain seq x y z
N ILE A 1 -0.32 2.66 2.09
CA ILE A 1 -0.04 2.73 3.54
C ILE A 1 -1.17 3.50 4.25
N ASP A 2 -1.58 3.03 5.42
CA ASP A 2 -2.60 3.69 6.25
C ASP A 2 -2.12 5.04 6.80
N ASN A 3 -3.03 6.02 6.92
CA ASN A 3 -2.72 7.34 7.47
C ASN A 3 -3.73 7.82 8.52
N VAL A 4 -4.63 6.94 8.98
CA VAL A 4 -5.53 7.30 10.09
C VAL A 4 -4.77 7.40 11.41
N ALA A 5 -5.32 8.13 12.38
CA ALA A 5 -4.67 8.34 13.68
C ALA A 5 -4.22 7.04 14.38
N PRO A 6 -5.04 5.96 14.45
CA PRO A 6 -4.63 4.68 15.05
C PRO A 6 -3.49 3.93 14.33
N ALA A 7 -3.21 4.28 13.07
CA ALA A 7 -2.17 3.64 12.26
C ALA A 7 -0.83 4.36 12.32
N ARG A 8 -0.78 5.55 12.93
CA ARG A 8 0.43 6.35 13.05
C ARG A 8 1.20 6.01 14.33
N PRO A 9 2.54 6.12 14.33
CA PRO A 9 3.40 6.38 13.16
C PRO A 9 3.46 5.18 12.19
N GLN A 10 3.65 5.46 10.90
CA GLN A 10 3.93 4.45 9.89
C GLN A 10 5.31 3.82 10.11
N THR A 11 5.49 2.60 9.63
CA THR A 11 6.78 1.89 9.62
C THR A 11 7.38 1.97 8.23
N GLY A 12 8.65 2.37 8.14
CA GLY A 12 9.42 2.39 6.90
C GLY A 12 9.02 3.49 5.92
N LEU A 13 8.25 4.50 6.34
CA LEU A 13 7.80 5.57 5.44
C LEU A 13 8.92 6.56 5.12
N GLU A 14 9.85 6.73 6.06
CA GLU A 14 10.97 7.65 5.99
C GLU A 14 12.04 7.26 4.96
N GLN A 15 12.09 6.00 4.52
CA GLN A 15 12.93 5.53 3.41
C GLN A 15 12.25 5.63 2.03
N ALA A 16 11.02 6.12 1.94
CA ALA A 16 10.34 6.25 0.66
C ALA A 16 10.98 7.38 -0.17
N ASP A 17 11.27 7.09 -1.44
CA ASP A 17 11.76 8.10 -2.39
C ASP A 17 10.65 9.08 -2.78
N ILE A 18 9.41 8.57 -2.87
CA ILE A 18 8.23 9.36 -3.20
C ILE A 18 7.08 8.94 -2.30
N VAL A 19 6.37 9.94 -1.75
CA VAL A 19 5.12 9.72 -1.01
C VAL A 19 4.02 10.58 -1.62
N TYR A 20 3.01 9.94 -2.19
CA TYR A 20 1.76 10.61 -2.56
C TYR A 20 0.79 10.59 -1.38
N VAL A 21 0.11 11.70 -1.16
CA VAL A 21 -0.98 11.81 -0.19
C VAL A 21 -2.30 11.81 -0.97
N GLU A 22 -3.07 10.75 -0.82
CA GLU A 22 -4.36 10.60 -1.48
C GLU A 22 -5.49 10.88 -0.51
N GLN A 23 -6.41 11.76 -0.89
CA GLN A 23 -7.63 11.94 -0.10
C GLN A 23 -8.53 10.73 -0.25
N VAL A 24 -9.18 10.35 0.86
CA VAL A 24 -10.14 9.26 0.90
C VAL A 24 -11.45 9.75 1.54
N GLU A 25 -12.44 8.87 1.69
CA GLU A 25 -13.72 9.21 2.30
C GLU A 25 -13.58 9.85 3.68
N ALA A 26 -14.55 10.71 4.04
CA ALA A 26 -14.66 11.37 5.34
C ALA A 26 -13.46 12.24 5.76
N GLY A 27 -12.72 12.79 4.79
CA GLY A 27 -11.58 13.69 5.06
C GLY A 27 -10.33 12.98 5.58
N LEU A 28 -10.31 11.66 5.54
CA LEU A 28 -9.11 10.87 5.81
C LEU A 28 -8.20 10.87 4.59
N SER A 29 -6.95 10.46 4.76
CA SER A 29 -6.03 10.21 3.66
C SER A 29 -5.42 8.82 3.71
N ARG A 30 -4.82 8.41 2.60
CA ARG A 30 -3.89 7.28 2.50
C ARG A 30 -2.60 7.76 1.85
N LEU A 31 -1.55 6.97 2.04
CA LEU A 31 -0.25 7.25 1.46
C LEU A 31 0.10 6.15 0.46
N LEU A 32 0.49 6.53 -0.75
CA LEU A 32 1.19 5.64 -1.68
C LEU A 32 2.67 5.99 -1.59
N ALA A 33 3.48 5.07 -1.06
CA ALA A 33 4.92 5.24 -0.90
C ALA A 33 5.64 4.37 -1.94
N VAL A 34 6.60 4.98 -2.64
CA VAL A 34 7.43 4.33 -3.65
C VAL A 34 8.86 4.24 -3.13
N TYR A 35 9.43 3.04 -3.23
CA TYR A 35 10.76 2.70 -2.76
C TYR A 35 11.59 2.17 -3.92
N SER A 36 12.77 2.74 -4.13
CA SER A 36 13.71 2.36 -5.18
C SER A 36 15.16 2.47 -4.73
N SER A 37 15.55 3.52 -4.00
CA SER A 37 16.94 3.73 -3.59
C SER A 37 17.34 2.86 -2.40
N GLU A 38 16.45 2.72 -1.43
CA GLU A 38 16.60 1.89 -0.23
C GLU A 38 15.30 1.13 0.03
N LEU A 39 15.41 -0.16 0.33
CA LEU A 39 14.26 -1.01 0.66
C LEU A 39 14.24 -1.25 2.17
N PRO A 40 13.29 -0.66 2.93
CA PRO A 40 13.19 -0.93 4.35
C PRO A 40 12.78 -2.38 4.62
N PRO A 41 13.17 -2.96 5.77
CA PRO A 41 12.86 -4.36 6.09
C PRO A 41 11.37 -4.61 6.35
N VAL A 42 10.61 -3.57 6.73
CA VAL A 42 9.17 -3.63 7.03
C VAL A 42 8.53 -2.33 6.59
N ILE A 43 7.34 -2.41 5.98
CA ILE A 43 6.54 -1.26 5.54
C ILE A 43 5.11 -1.41 6.06
N GLY A 44 4.49 -0.35 6.56
CA GLY A 44 3.06 -0.40 6.84
C GLY A 44 2.53 0.69 7.78
N PRO A 45 1.26 0.58 8.21
CA PRO A 45 0.35 -0.53 7.90
C PRO A 45 -0.11 -0.57 6.43
N VAL A 46 -0.09 -1.75 5.81
CA VAL A 46 -0.50 -1.97 4.42
C VAL A 46 -2.03 -1.89 4.29
N ARG A 47 -2.51 -1.24 3.23
CA ARG A 47 -3.94 -1.01 2.97
C ARG A 47 -4.36 -1.44 1.58
N SER A 48 -5.67 -1.46 1.37
CA SER A 48 -6.26 -1.89 0.13
C SER A 48 -5.94 -0.92 -1.00
N ALA A 49 -5.68 -1.46 -2.19
CA ALA A 49 -5.45 -0.69 -3.41
C ALA A 49 -6.72 0.04 -3.86
N ARG A 50 -6.51 1.16 -4.56
CA ARG A 50 -7.50 2.04 -5.16
C ARG A 50 -7.18 2.33 -6.62
N GLU A 51 -8.16 2.87 -7.32
CA GLU A 51 -8.00 3.28 -8.72
C GLU A 51 -6.96 4.40 -8.87
N THR A 52 -6.92 5.32 -7.91
CA THR A 52 -5.93 6.41 -7.86
C THR A 52 -4.51 5.89 -7.70
N ASP A 53 -4.27 4.77 -7.00
CA ASP A 53 -2.97 4.11 -6.95
C ASP A 53 -2.51 3.72 -8.37
N LEU A 54 -3.42 3.15 -9.16
CA LEU A 54 -3.10 2.73 -10.55
C LEU A 54 -2.82 3.92 -11.45
N GLU A 55 -3.55 5.03 -11.29
CA GLU A 55 -3.30 6.26 -12.04
C GLU A 55 -1.92 6.85 -11.74
N LEU A 56 -1.57 6.92 -10.46
CA LEU A 56 -0.25 7.38 -10.02
C LEU A 56 0.84 6.44 -10.51
N LEU A 57 0.66 5.13 -10.45
CA LEU A 57 1.72 4.18 -10.82
C LEU A 57 2.02 4.12 -12.32
N ARG A 58 1.18 4.69 -13.20
CA ARG A 58 1.44 4.75 -14.66
C ARG A 58 2.69 5.54 -15.05
N GLN A 59 3.23 6.34 -14.15
CA GLN A 59 4.48 7.07 -14.40
C GLN A 59 5.74 6.18 -14.30
N PHE A 60 5.59 4.95 -13.82
CA PHE A 60 6.65 3.95 -13.73
C PHE A 60 6.43 2.85 -14.78
N ASP A 61 7.52 2.18 -15.20
CA ASP A 61 7.46 1.14 -16.23
C ASP A 61 6.66 -0.08 -15.77
N ARG A 62 7.14 -0.75 -14.70
CA ARG A 62 6.48 -1.94 -14.14
C ARG A 62 6.76 -2.10 -12.64
N PRO A 63 6.15 -1.29 -11.77
CA PRO A 63 6.39 -1.36 -10.32
C PRO A 63 5.77 -2.60 -9.69
N VAL A 64 6.28 -3.01 -8.53
CA VAL A 64 5.61 -3.98 -7.65
C VAL A 64 4.61 -3.24 -6.77
N LEU A 65 3.35 -3.66 -6.77
CA LEU A 65 2.31 -3.10 -5.90
C LEU A 65 1.97 -4.07 -4.76
N ALA A 66 2.36 -3.70 -3.54
CA ALA A 66 2.00 -4.39 -2.30
C ALA A 66 0.74 -3.75 -1.69
N PHE A 67 -0.32 -4.54 -1.46
CA PHE A 67 -1.62 -4.05 -1.00
C PHE A 67 -2.41 -5.14 -0.28
N SER A 68 -3.27 -4.77 0.66
CA SER A 68 -3.97 -5.75 1.53
C SER A 68 -5.21 -6.40 0.90
N GLY A 69 -5.59 -5.97 -0.30
CA GLY A 69 -6.80 -6.35 -1.01
C GLY A 69 -7.35 -5.17 -1.81
N ALA A 70 -8.42 -5.36 -2.58
CA ALA A 70 -9.04 -4.27 -3.34
C ALA A 70 -10.55 -4.48 -3.41
N GLN A 71 -11.29 -3.44 -3.79
CA GLN A 71 -12.69 -3.61 -4.12
C GLN A 71 -12.81 -4.53 -5.34
N SER A 72 -13.76 -5.47 -5.35
CA SER A 72 -13.82 -6.52 -6.39
C SER A 72 -13.91 -5.96 -7.81
N ARG A 73 -14.53 -4.79 -8.01
CA ARG A 73 -14.62 -4.11 -9.31
C ARG A 73 -13.27 -3.58 -9.81
N LEU A 74 -12.32 -3.33 -8.92
CA LEU A 74 -10.98 -2.83 -9.24
C LEU A 74 -10.01 -3.96 -9.64
N LEU A 75 -10.27 -5.20 -9.22
CA LEU A 75 -9.36 -6.34 -9.50
C LEU A 75 -9.03 -6.49 -10.99
N PRO A 76 -9.99 -6.46 -11.94
CA PRO A 76 -9.66 -6.57 -13.35
C PRO A 76 -8.80 -5.41 -13.89
N ALA A 77 -8.84 -4.24 -13.25
CA ALA A 77 -8.01 -3.10 -13.64
C ALA A 77 -6.58 -3.26 -13.09
N ILE A 78 -6.43 -3.79 -11.87
CA ILE A 78 -5.13 -4.16 -11.30
C ILE A 78 -4.45 -5.22 -12.18
N ASP A 79 -5.19 -6.27 -12.56
CA ASP A 79 -4.66 -7.39 -13.36
C ASP A 79 -4.19 -6.95 -14.77
N ARG A 80 -4.75 -5.85 -15.30
CA ARG A 80 -4.40 -5.28 -16.61
C ARG A 80 -3.39 -4.15 -16.55
N ALA A 81 -3.11 -3.61 -15.36
CA ALA A 81 -2.17 -2.51 -15.20
C ALA A 81 -0.72 -3.00 -15.46
N PRO A 82 0.18 -2.14 -15.96
CA PRO A 82 1.58 -2.48 -16.15
C PRO A 82 2.30 -2.46 -14.79
N LEU A 83 1.94 -3.38 -13.90
CA LEU A 83 2.54 -3.55 -12.58
C LEU A 83 2.48 -5.02 -12.16
N ASP A 84 3.30 -5.39 -11.18
CA ASP A 84 3.24 -6.72 -10.58
C ASP A 84 2.46 -6.64 -9.26
N ALA A 85 1.25 -7.18 -9.24
CA ALA A 85 0.36 -7.15 -8.09
C ALA A 85 0.74 -8.24 -7.07
N VAL A 86 1.13 -7.83 -5.86
CA VAL A 86 1.62 -8.74 -4.81
C VAL A 86 0.79 -8.60 -3.54
N PRO A 87 -0.51 -9.00 -3.51
CA PRO A 87 -1.29 -9.03 -2.27
C PRO A 87 -0.91 -10.21 -1.35
N PRO A 88 -1.41 -10.27 -0.10
CA PRO A 88 -1.19 -11.40 0.80
C PRO A 88 -1.55 -12.77 0.21
N SER A 89 -2.52 -12.86 -0.70
CA SER A 89 -2.85 -14.10 -1.38
C SER A 89 -1.78 -14.56 -2.38
N ALA A 90 -0.99 -13.65 -2.94
CA ALA A 90 0.09 -13.95 -3.88
C ALA A 90 1.42 -14.21 -3.16
N ALA A 91 1.69 -13.50 -2.05
CA ALA A 91 2.92 -13.62 -1.27
C ALA A 91 2.65 -13.69 0.24
N PRO A 92 2.02 -14.75 0.76
CA PRO A 92 1.57 -14.81 2.15
C PRO A 92 2.70 -14.69 3.19
N ARG A 93 3.93 -15.08 2.81
CA ARG A 93 5.12 -14.98 3.68
C ARG A 93 5.74 -13.57 3.70
N ALA A 94 5.34 -12.67 2.81
CA ALA A 94 5.80 -11.29 2.77
C ALA A 94 5.02 -10.37 3.73
N TYR A 95 3.92 -10.87 4.30
CA TYR A 95 3.04 -10.10 5.17
C TYR A 95 2.93 -10.73 6.56
N PHE A 96 2.80 -9.88 7.57
CA PHE A 96 2.51 -10.33 8.94
C PHE A 96 1.58 -9.35 9.65
N ARG A 97 0.96 -9.83 10.75
CA ARG A 97 0.17 -8.97 11.63
C ARG A 97 0.92 -8.65 12.91
N GLY A 98 1.13 -7.37 13.16
CA GLY A 98 1.71 -6.88 14.41
C GLY A 98 0.68 -6.96 15.57
N PRO A 99 1.11 -7.22 16.81
CA PRO A 99 0.22 -7.31 17.96
C PRO A 99 -0.18 -5.94 18.55
N GLU A 100 0.58 -4.88 18.24
CA GLU A 100 0.45 -3.57 18.88
C GLU A 100 -0.79 -2.78 18.44
N ARG A 101 -1.35 -3.11 17.27
CA ARG A 101 -2.49 -2.41 16.69
C ARG A 101 -3.63 -3.39 16.40
N PRO A 102 -4.90 -2.96 16.54
CA PRO A 102 -6.02 -3.79 16.12
C PRO A 102 -6.09 -3.86 14.59
N ALA A 103 -6.68 -4.95 14.09
CA ALA A 103 -7.12 -4.96 12.70
C ALA A 103 -8.14 -3.81 12.48
N PRO A 104 -8.07 -3.09 11.35
CA PRO A 104 -7.25 -3.40 10.18
C PRO A 104 -5.94 -2.57 10.06
N HIS A 105 -5.44 -1.98 11.16
CA HIS A 105 -4.24 -1.11 11.20
C HIS A 105 -2.94 -1.86 11.52
N ASN A 106 -2.92 -3.18 11.36
CA ASN A 106 -1.86 -4.03 11.89
C ASN A 106 -1.23 -4.97 10.89
N LEU A 107 -1.55 -4.85 9.60
CA LEU A 107 -0.91 -5.62 8.54
C LEU A 107 0.34 -4.86 8.08
N TYR A 108 1.47 -5.55 8.02
CA TYR A 108 2.73 -5.06 7.49
C TYR A 108 3.21 -6.04 6.43
#